data_AF-A0A6N2MTH3-F1
#
_entry.id   AF-A0A6N2MTH3-F1
#
_cell.length_a   1.000
_cell.length_b   1.000
_cell.length_c   1.000
_cell.angle_alpha   90.00
_cell.angle_beta   90.00
_cell.angle_gamma   90.00
#
_symmetry.space_group_name_H-M   'P 1'
#
loop_
_entity.id
_entity.type
_entity.pdbx_description
1 polymer ?
#
loop_
_entity_poly.entity_id
_entity_poly.type
_entity_poly.pdbx_seq_one_letter_code
_entity_poly.pdbx_strand_id
1 'polypeptide(L)'
;MSDSIIKVFGAFRVAIKMLLMWNSKIEIDGGGNTIVTASIFEVRNLIVLRAGSVLSSNSNLGLYGQGLMKLTGHGDIIRGQRLSLSLFYNITVGPGSLVQAPLDDNASRSLVTKSLCESHTYLSC
;
A
#
# COMPACT_ATOMS: atom_id res chain seq x y z
N MET A 1 5.72 6.03 15.38
CA MET A 1 6.21 7.08 14.47
C MET A 1 5.19 8.20 14.49
N SER A 2 5.63 9.43 14.75
CA SER A 2 4.78 10.60 14.88
C SER A 2 5.36 11.76 14.09
N ASP A 3 4.52 12.50 13.37
CA ASP A 3 4.89 13.71 12.62
C ASP A 3 6.11 13.53 11.71
N SER A 4 6.21 12.35 11.09
CA SER A 4 7.40 11.92 10.35
C SER A 4 7.05 11.53 8.92
N ILE A 5 8.04 11.65 8.03
CA ILE A 5 7.94 11.20 6.65
C ILE A 5 9.12 10.28 6.35
N ILE A 6 8.82 9.05 5.95
CA ILE A 6 9.80 8.11 5.38
C ILE A 6 9.55 8.06 3.87
N LYS A 7 10.60 8.36 3.09
CA LYS A 7 10.60 8.17 1.64
C LYS A 7 11.56 7.04 1.29
N VAL A 8 11.09 6.11 0.47
CA VAL A 8 11.89 4.98 0.01
C VAL A 8 11.86 4.93 -1.51
N PHE A 9 13.02 4.73 -2.12
CA PHE A 9 13.18 4.50 -3.55
C PHE A 9 13.60 3.03 -3.76
N GLY A 10 12.83 2.27 -4.54
CA GLY A 10 12.98 0.83 -4.73
C GLY A 10 12.01 0.00 -3.87
N ALA A 11 12.43 -1.21 -3.49
CA ALA A 11 11.63 -2.09 -2.64
C ALA A 11 11.88 -1.84 -1.15
N PHE A 12 10.80 -1.63 -0.39
CA PHE A 12 10.87 -1.55 1.06
C PHE A 12 10.41 -2.87 1.69
N ARG A 13 11.33 -3.63 2.30
CA ARG A 13 11.01 -4.86 3.03
C ARG A 13 11.31 -4.66 4.50
N VAL A 14 10.32 -4.90 5.34
CA VAL A 14 10.44 -4.71 6.78
C VAL A 14 9.65 -5.78 7.54
N ALA A 15 10.25 -6.28 8.62
CA ALA A 15 9.59 -7.13 9.59
C ALA A 15 9.54 -6.40 10.93
N ILE A 16 8.34 -6.15 11.43
CA ILE A 16 8.10 -5.39 12.65
C ILE A 16 7.06 -6.07 13.53
N LYS A 17 7.21 -5.92 14.83
CA LYS A 17 6.20 -6.38 15.78
C LYS A 17 4.94 -5.51 15.68
N MET A 18 5.13 -4.19 15.68
CA MET A 18 4.05 -3.21 15.67
C MET A 18 4.41 -2.01 14.80
N LEU A 19 3.44 -1.49 14.05
CA LEU A 19 3.51 -0.22 13.32
C LEU A 19 2.45 0.73 13.86
N LEU A 20 2.86 1.75 14.60
CA LEU A 20 1.96 2.79 15.08
C LEU A 20 2.35 4.10 14.38
N MET A 21 1.45 4.61 13.55
CA MET A 21 1.63 5.84 12.77
C MET A 21 0.63 6.89 13.23
N TRP A 22 1.14 8.07 13.58
CA TRP A 22 0.34 9.24 13.93
C TRP A 22 0.79 10.42 13.08
N ASN A 23 -0.11 11.02 12.31
CA ASN A 23 0.20 12.14 11.41
C ASN A 23 1.51 11.91 10.62
N SER A 24 1.70 10.71 10.09
CA SER A 24 2.98 10.29 9.50
C SER A 24 2.78 9.63 8.15
N LYS A 25 3.81 9.70 7.31
CA LYS A 25 3.78 9.16 5.95
C LYS A 25 4.92 8.19 5.70
N ILE A 26 4.62 7.08 5.05
CA ILE A 26 5.58 6.18 4.41
C ILE A 26 5.23 6.17 2.93
N GLU A 27 6.09 6.77 2.12
CA GLU A 27 5.91 6.92 0.68
C GLU A 27 6.99 6.12 -0.04
N ILE A 28 6.57 5.13 -0.82
CA ILE A 28 7.47 4.22 -1.52
C ILE A 28 7.32 4.45 -3.02
N ASP A 29 8.42 4.86 -3.64
CA ASP A 29 8.57 4.89 -5.09
C ASP A 29 9.30 3.62 -5.53
N GLY A 30 8.53 2.61 -5.96
CA GLY A 30 9.03 1.35 -6.48
C GLY A 30 9.66 1.45 -7.88
N GLY A 31 9.64 2.61 -8.53
CA GLY A 31 10.11 2.81 -9.90
C GLY A 31 9.08 2.41 -10.98
N GLY A 32 9.31 2.87 -12.22
CA GLY A 32 8.34 2.79 -13.32
C GLY A 32 8.59 1.73 -14.41
N ASN A 33 9.68 0.95 -14.35
CA ASN A 33 10.07 0.08 -15.47
C ASN A 33 10.29 -1.39 -15.04
N THR A 34 9.40 -2.26 -15.56
CA THR A 34 9.46 -3.72 -15.81
C THR A 34 9.89 -4.71 -14.72
N ILE A 35 10.72 -4.34 -13.73
CA ILE A 35 10.99 -5.17 -12.58
C ILE A 35 9.90 -4.89 -11.55
N VAL A 36 9.10 -5.89 -11.25
CA VAL A 36 8.03 -5.81 -10.25
C VAL A 36 8.65 -5.67 -8.87
N THR A 37 9.01 -4.46 -8.48
CA THR A 37 9.57 -4.13 -7.16
C THR A 37 8.44 -4.15 -6.14
N ALA A 38 8.36 -5.25 -5.40
CA ALA A 38 7.37 -5.41 -4.33
C ALA A 38 7.94 -4.94 -3.00
N SER A 39 7.17 -4.09 -2.31
CA SER A 39 7.41 -3.72 -0.92
C SER A 39 6.57 -4.60 -0.01
N ILE A 40 7.18 -5.04 1.10
CA ILE A 40 6.61 -6.05 2.00
C ILE A 40 6.71 -5.56 3.44
N PHE A 41 5.57 -5.53 4.11
CA PHE A 41 5.45 -5.30 5.55
C PHE A 41 4.99 -6.60 6.21
N GLU A 42 5.90 -7.26 6.93
CA GLU A 42 5.56 -8.34 7.85
C GLU A 42 5.28 -7.75 9.24
N VAL A 43 4.02 -7.78 9.67
CA VAL A 43 3.54 -7.17 10.93
C VAL A 43 3.03 -8.25 11.87
N ARG A 44 3.77 -8.55 12.94
CA ARG A 44 3.43 -9.71 13.78
C ARG A 44 2.27 -9.51 14.75
N ASN A 45 1.93 -8.27 15.10
CA ASN A 45 0.91 -8.01 16.11
C ASN A 45 -0.08 -6.92 15.71
N LEU A 46 0.40 -5.72 15.35
CA LEU A 46 -0.50 -4.57 15.21
C LEU A 46 0.02 -3.55 14.20
N ILE A 47 -0.83 -3.13 13.27
CA ILE A 47 -0.67 -1.92 12.47
C ILE A 47 -1.83 -0.96 12.76
N VAL A 48 -1.50 0.26 13.15
CA VAL A 48 -2.46 1.34 13.41
C VAL A 48 -2.00 2.59 12.68
N LEU A 49 -2.87 3.10 11.81
CA LEU A 49 -2.78 4.44 11.26
C LEU A 49 -3.80 5.33 11.98
N ARG A 50 -3.38 6.57 12.25
CA ARG A 50 -4.19 7.64 12.84
C ARG A 50 -3.78 9.01 12.31
N ALA A 51 -4.71 9.96 12.45
CA ALA A 51 -4.50 11.38 12.19
C ALA A 51 -4.00 11.66 10.76
N GLY A 52 -4.61 11.04 9.75
CA GLY A 52 -4.27 11.28 8.35
C GLY A 52 -2.98 10.59 7.93
N SER A 53 -2.62 9.48 8.59
CA SER A 53 -1.38 8.77 8.28
C SER A 53 -1.48 8.04 6.94
N VAL A 54 -0.38 7.99 6.20
CA VAL A 54 -0.37 7.42 4.84
C VAL A 54 0.73 6.36 4.73
N LEU A 55 0.38 5.18 4.23
CA LEU A 55 1.31 4.20 3.70
C LEU A 55 0.97 3.97 2.23
N SER A 56 1.83 4.43 1.33
CA SER A 56 1.58 4.35 -0.10
C SER A 56 2.78 3.82 -0.87
N SER A 57 2.50 3.00 -1.89
CA SER A 57 3.46 2.57 -2.90
C SER A 57 2.90 2.86 -4.30
N ASN A 58 3.72 3.34 -5.22
CA ASN A 58 3.34 3.40 -6.65
C ASN A 58 3.49 2.05 -7.38
N SER A 59 3.95 1.01 -6.67
CA SER A 59 4.11 -0.36 -7.18
C SER A 59 3.36 -1.36 -6.29
N ASN A 60 3.79 -2.62 -6.26
CA ASN A 60 3.18 -3.66 -5.44
C ASN A 60 3.47 -3.43 -3.95
N LEU A 61 2.43 -3.49 -3.13
CA LEU A 61 2.49 -3.40 -1.67
C LEU A 61 1.86 -4.64 -1.05
N GLY A 62 2.65 -5.39 -0.31
CA GLY A 62 2.20 -6.52 0.51
C GLY A 62 2.21 -6.16 1.99
N LEU A 63 1.10 -6.38 2.68
CA LEU A 63 0.99 -6.36 4.13
C LEU A 63 0.57 -7.75 4.60
N TYR A 64 1.47 -8.42 5.30
CA TYR A 64 1.26 -9.73 5.88
C TYR A 64 1.34 -9.57 7.39
N GLY A 65 0.30 -9.94 8.12
CA GLY A 65 0.41 -9.83 9.57
C GLY A 65 -0.52 -10.74 10.32
N GLN A 66 -0.08 -11.32 11.43
CA GLN A 66 -0.87 -12.29 12.22
C GLN A 66 -1.73 -11.59 13.29
N GLY A 67 -2.14 -10.35 13.00
CA GLY A 67 -2.51 -9.36 14.00
C GLY A 67 -3.70 -8.51 13.61
N LEU A 68 -3.78 -7.33 14.24
CA LEU A 68 -4.76 -6.30 13.93
C LEU A 68 -4.23 -5.32 12.90
N MET A 69 -5.10 -4.93 11.97
CA MET A 69 -4.90 -3.77 11.11
C MET A 69 -6.02 -2.78 11.32
N LYS A 70 -5.68 -1.53 11.70
CA LYS A 70 -6.66 -0.50 12.01
C LYS A 70 -6.29 0.83 11.37
N LEU A 71 -7.17 1.32 10.50
CA LEU A 71 -7.17 2.71 10.05
C LEU A 71 -8.34 3.38 10.77
N THR A 72 -8.06 4.33 11.65
CA THR A 72 -9.08 4.84 12.60
C THR A 72 -9.25 6.34 12.60
N GLY A 73 -8.34 7.07 11.96
CA GLY A 73 -8.44 8.50 11.68
C GLY A 73 -9.04 8.76 10.30
N HIS A 74 -9.83 9.83 10.23
CA HIS A 74 -10.23 10.40 8.95
C HIS A 74 -8.99 10.75 8.12
N GLY A 75 -8.95 10.34 6.86
CA GLY A 75 -7.81 10.56 5.96
C GLY A 75 -6.65 9.58 6.14
N ASP A 76 -6.78 8.53 6.96
CA ASP A 76 -5.78 7.46 6.98
C ASP A 76 -5.84 6.64 5.69
N ILE A 77 -4.69 6.39 5.06
CA ILE A 77 -4.64 5.77 3.73
C ILE A 77 -3.60 4.64 3.70
N ILE A 78 -4.02 3.48 3.21
CA ILE A 78 -3.12 2.42 2.73
C ILE A 78 -3.42 2.19 1.25
N ARG A 79 -2.43 2.40 0.37
CA ARG A 79 -2.65 2.24 -1.07
C ARG A 79 -1.44 1.74 -1.84
N GLY A 80 -1.70 1.02 -2.92
CA GLY A 80 -0.69 0.45 -3.80
C GLY A 80 -1.22 0.30 -5.21
N GLN A 81 -0.33 0.19 -6.21
CA GLN A 81 -0.76 -0.20 -7.56
C GLN A 81 -1.38 -1.60 -7.55
N ARG A 82 -0.76 -2.52 -6.80
CA ARG A 82 -1.37 -3.78 -6.38
C ARG A 82 -1.21 -3.87 -4.87
N LEU A 83 -2.28 -4.23 -4.18
CA LEU A 83 -2.30 -4.36 -2.74
C LEU A 83 -2.65 -5.80 -2.37
N SER A 84 -1.76 -6.44 -1.60
CA SER A 84 -2.01 -7.76 -1.01
C SER A 84 -2.08 -7.62 0.50
N LEU A 85 -3.22 -7.97 1.09
CA LEU A 85 -3.42 -8.05 2.54
C LEU A 85 -3.61 -9.52 2.90
N SER A 86 -2.86 -10.03 3.87
CA SER A 86 -2.97 -11.43 4.27
C SER A 86 -2.68 -11.64 5.75
N LEU A 87 -3.17 -12.75 6.28
CA LEU A 87 -2.97 -13.27 7.64
C LEU A 87 -3.58 -12.45 8.78
N PHE A 88 -4.11 -11.25 8.53
CA PHE A 88 -4.68 -10.41 9.59
C PHE A 88 -5.97 -11.04 10.11
N TYR A 89 -6.10 -11.14 11.44
CA TYR A 89 -7.32 -11.68 12.04
C TYR A 89 -8.46 -10.68 12.03
N ASN A 90 -8.15 -9.37 12.00
CA ASN A 90 -9.13 -8.31 11.88
C ASN A 90 -8.53 -7.10 11.16
N ILE A 91 -9.27 -6.61 10.17
CA ILE A 91 -9.00 -5.38 9.46
C ILE A 91 -10.16 -4.43 9.74
N THR A 92 -9.88 -3.34 10.44
CA THR A 92 -10.84 -2.27 10.70
C THR A 92 -10.48 -1.06 9.84
N VAL A 93 -11.42 -0.64 9.00
CA VAL A 93 -11.32 0.60 8.21
C VAL A 93 -12.39 1.55 8.72
N GLY A 94 -11.96 2.61 9.40
CA GLY A 94 -12.85 3.62 9.95
C GLY A 94 -13.44 4.53 8.88
N PRO A 95 -14.51 5.29 9.21
CA PRO A 95 -15.10 6.27 8.29
C PRO A 95 -14.08 7.30 7.80
N GLY A 96 -13.99 7.46 6.47
CA GLY A 96 -13.05 8.38 5.83
C GLY A 96 -11.60 7.90 5.78
N SER A 97 -11.30 6.68 6.26
CA SER A 97 -10.06 5.99 5.94
C SER A 97 -10.19 5.24 4.61
N LEU A 98 -9.06 4.98 3.94
CA LEU A 98 -9.04 4.35 2.63
C LEU A 98 -8.02 3.21 2.56
N VAL A 99 -8.47 2.07 2.03
CA VAL A 99 -7.61 0.97 1.59
C VAL A 99 -7.86 0.77 0.10
N GLN A 100 -6.87 1.03 -0.75
CA GLN A 100 -7.09 1.16 -2.19
C GLN A 100 -6.03 0.44 -3.05
N ALA A 101 -6.51 -0.31 -4.03
CA ALA A 101 -5.80 -0.70 -5.24
C ALA A 101 -6.81 -0.97 -6.37
N PRO A 102 -6.47 -0.74 -7.66
CA PRO A 102 -5.26 -0.04 -8.10
C PRO A 102 -5.30 1.44 -7.71
N LEU A 103 -4.19 2.13 -7.91
CA LEU A 103 -4.17 3.59 -7.76
C LEU A 103 -5.05 4.23 -8.84
N ASP A 104 -5.73 5.32 -8.48
CA ASP A 104 -6.70 5.99 -9.37
C ASP A 104 -6.09 7.14 -10.18
N ASP A 105 -4.76 7.16 -10.34
CA ASP A 105 -4.08 8.15 -11.17
C ASP A 105 -3.92 7.70 -12.62
N ASN A 106 -3.68 8.67 -13.50
CA ASN A 106 -3.64 8.45 -14.95
C ASN A 106 -2.48 7.51 -15.35
N ALA A 107 -1.35 7.54 -14.62
CA ALA A 107 -0.22 6.65 -14.85
C ALA A 107 -0.58 5.20 -14.52
N SER A 108 -1.31 5.00 -13.42
CA SER A 108 -1.78 3.71 -12.94
C SER A 108 -2.80 3.08 -13.86
N ARG A 109 -3.74 3.88 -14.40
CA ARG A 109 -4.68 3.44 -15.43
C ARG A 109 -3.97 3.03 -16.71
N SER A 110 -2.99 3.83 -17.17
CA SER A 110 -2.16 3.50 -18.34
C SER A 110 -1.40 2.19 -18.18
N LEU A 111 -0.82 1.91 -17.00
CA LEU A 111 -0.14 0.65 -16.70
C LEU A 111 -1.09 -0.55 -16.78
N VAL A 112 -2.30 -0.43 -16.22
CA VAL A 112 -3.32 -1.48 -16.30
C VAL A 112 -3.73 -1.70 -17.76
N THR A 113 -4.05 -0.64 -18.49
CA THR A 113 -4.41 -0.71 -19.92
C THR A 113 -3.29 -1.36 -20.74
N LYS A 114 -2.03 -0.94 -20.58
CA LYS A 114 -0.89 -1.54 -21.27
C LYS A 114 -0.75 -3.03 -20.98
N SER A 115 -0.88 -3.44 -19.70
CA SER A 115 -0.80 -4.85 -19.33
C SER A 115 -1.93 -5.70 -19.92
N LEU A 116 -3.12 -5.13 -20.09
CA LEU A 116 -4.27 -5.80 -20.72
C LEU A 116 -4.11 -5.89 -22.24
N CYS A 117 -3.54 -4.87 -22.87
CA CYS A 117 -3.32 -4.84 -24.32
C CYS A 117 -2.15 -5.72 -24.79
N GLU A 118 -1.12 -5.91 -23.96
CA GLU A 118 0.00 -6.81 -24.26
C GLU A 118 -0.35 -8.29 -24.01
N SER A 119 -1.41 -8.57 -23.24
CA SER A 119 -2.00 -9.91 -23.17
C SER A 119 -2.81 -10.14 -24.43
N HIS A 120 -2.29 -10.96 -25.36
CA HIS A 120 -2.86 -11.34 -26.67
C HIS A 120 -4.23 -12.06 -26.62
N THR A 121 -5.17 -11.63 -25.79
CA THR A 121 -6.46 -12.29 -25.58
C THR A 121 -7.65 -11.42 -26.02
N TYR A 122 -7.46 -10.12 -26.27
CA TYR A 122 -8.55 -9.25 -26.73
C TYR A 122 -8.08 -8.36 -27.88
N LEU A 123 -8.71 -8.55 -29.04
CA LEU A 123 -8.49 -7.85 -30.32
C LEU A 123 -9.05 -6.41 -30.34
N SER A 124 -9.04 -5.72 -29.21
CA SER A 124 -9.59 -4.35 -29.11
C SER A 124 -8.86 -3.53 -28.04
N CYS A 125 -7.56 -3.36 -28.25
CA CYS A 125 -6.85 -2.12 -27.98
C CYS A 125 -6.40 -1.57 -29.35
#